data_AF-A0A3D0MUU8-F1
#
_entry.id   AF-A0A3D0MUU8-F1
#
_cell.length_a   1.000
_cell.length_b   1.000
_cell.length_c   1.000
_cell.angle_alpha   90.00
_cell.angle_beta   90.00
_cell.angle_gamma   90.00
#
_symmetry.space_group_name_H-M   'P 1'
#
loop_
_entity.id
_entity.type
_entity.pdbx_description
1 polymer ?
#
loop_
_entity_poly.entity_id
_entity_poly.type
_entity_poly.pdbx_seq_one_letter_code
_entity_poly.pdbx_strand_id
1 'polypeptide(L)'
;NRLSFTNSEYPVINGKIKIRILEVLLDVYDNWEKQLKDLNEDFYLKIWIAEPRFNETQVVCAIRDRIDYYNNIFHKTEKKINIISGNYGKLKNRIDQFKWESYFDYDIYENEETQELNYKKRGILFIGDKNK
;
A
#
# COMPACT_ATOMS: atom_id res chain seq x y z
N ASN A 1 -1.14 -20.78 -23.47
CA ASN A 1 0.13 -20.26 -22.91
C ASN A 1 0.32 -18.82 -23.30
N ARG A 2 0.14 -17.88 -22.36
CA ARG A 2 0.41 -16.44 -22.57
C ARG A 2 1.56 -16.06 -21.64
N LEU A 3 2.78 -16.07 -22.18
CA LEU A 3 3.95 -15.51 -21.51
C LEU A 3 3.94 -14.00 -21.79
N SER A 4 3.73 -13.19 -20.76
CA SER A 4 3.89 -11.74 -20.86
C SER A 4 5.38 -11.41 -20.68
N PHE A 5 6.02 -10.93 -21.75
CA PHE A 5 7.33 -10.30 -21.67
C PHE A 5 7.16 -8.91 -21.04
N THR A 6 7.24 -8.85 -19.72
CA THR A 6 7.55 -7.60 -19.02
C THR A 6 9.06 -7.60 -18.81
N ASN A 7 9.77 -6.54 -19.23
CA ASN A 7 11.20 -6.32 -19.00
C ASN A 7 11.54 -6.12 -17.49
N SER A 8 11.08 -7.03 -16.64
CA SER A 8 11.38 -7.07 -15.23
C SER A 8 12.45 -8.13 -15.03
N GLU A 9 13.60 -7.75 -14.44
CA GLU A 9 14.64 -8.70 -14.04
C GLU A 9 14.12 -9.72 -13.00
N TYR A 10 13.01 -9.38 -12.32
CA TYR A 10 12.36 -10.22 -11.32
C TYR A 10 10.98 -10.71 -11.77
N PRO A 11 10.57 -11.93 -11.40
CA PRO A 11 9.22 -12.42 -11.73
C PRO A 11 8.14 -11.58 -11.05
N VAL A 12 7.05 -11.34 -11.77
CA VAL A 12 5.86 -10.65 -11.22
C VAL A 12 5.31 -11.44 -10.03
N ILE A 13 5.14 -10.77 -8.89
CA ILE A 13 4.54 -11.36 -7.70
C ILE A 13 3.06 -11.65 -7.97
N ASN A 14 2.69 -12.92 -8.06
CA ASN A 14 1.31 -13.34 -8.32
C ASN A 14 0.90 -14.56 -7.49
N GLY A 15 -0.40 -14.86 -7.53
CA GLY A 15 -0.97 -16.07 -6.95
C GLY A 15 -0.55 -16.32 -5.49
N LYS A 16 0.01 -17.50 -5.23
CA LYS A 16 0.37 -17.95 -3.88
C LYS A 16 1.48 -17.12 -3.23
N ILE A 17 2.42 -16.57 -4.00
CA ILE A 17 3.53 -15.76 -3.47
C ILE A 17 2.99 -14.43 -2.94
N LYS A 18 2.12 -13.78 -3.73
CA LYS A 18 1.42 -12.54 -3.32
C LYS A 18 0.73 -12.70 -1.97
N ILE A 19 0.01 -13.80 -1.78
CA ILE A 19 -0.68 -14.10 -0.52
C ILE A 19 0.31 -14.29 0.64
N ARG A 20 1.42 -15.02 0.45
CA ARG A 20 2.42 -15.20 1.52
C ARG A 20 3.10 -13.91 1.92
N ILE A 21 3.46 -13.05 0.95
CA ILE A 21 4.06 -11.75 1.24
C ILE A 21 3.07 -10.88 2.02
N LEU A 22 1.82 -10.81 1.57
CA LEU A 22 0.80 -10.05 2.29
C LEU A 22 0.55 -10.58 3.70
N GLU A 23 0.54 -11.90 3.89
CA GLU A 23 0.38 -12.53 5.19
C GLU A 23 1.47 -12.06 6.17
N VAL A 24 2.73 -12.06 5.73
CA VAL A 24 3.89 -11.58 6.51
C VAL A 24 3.79 -10.07 6.78
N LEU A 25 3.41 -9.26 5.79
CA LEU A 25 3.22 -7.81 6.01
C LEU A 25 2.11 -7.53 7.03
N LEU A 26 1.01 -8.29 6.99
CA LEU A 26 -0.04 -8.17 7.99
C LEU A 26 0.46 -8.59 9.39
N ASP A 27 1.33 -9.58 9.50
CA ASP A 27 1.96 -9.98 10.78
C ASP A 27 2.87 -8.88 11.32
N VAL A 28 3.64 -8.21 10.45
CA VAL A 28 4.45 -7.04 10.81
C VAL A 28 3.56 -5.91 11.31
N TYR A 29 2.47 -5.60 10.59
CA TYR A 29 1.49 -4.60 11.02
C TYR A 29 0.96 -4.93 12.42
N ASP A 30 0.49 -6.16 12.65
CA ASP A 30 -0.10 -6.57 13.93
C ASP A 30 0.91 -6.50 15.10
N ASN A 31 2.18 -6.78 14.82
CA ASN A 31 3.24 -6.68 15.82
C ASN A 31 3.60 -5.22 16.14
N TRP A 32 3.75 -4.38 15.11
CA TRP A 32 4.05 -2.96 15.29
C TRP A 32 2.90 -2.23 15.96
N GLU A 33 1.65 -2.56 15.65
CA GLU A 33 0.49 -1.95 16.29
C GLU A 33 0.52 -2.13 17.81
N LYS A 34 0.88 -3.33 18.29
CA LYS A 34 1.02 -3.61 19.72
C LYS A 34 2.12 -2.75 20.35
N GLN A 35 3.31 -2.73 19.75
CA GLN A 35 4.45 -1.98 20.26
C GLN A 35 4.18 -0.47 20.28
N LEU A 36 3.54 0.07 19.25
CA LEU A 36 3.24 1.50 19.14
C LEU A 36 2.18 1.94 20.16
N LYS A 37 1.17 1.10 20.43
CA LYS A 37 0.18 1.36 21.49
C LYS A 37 0.84 1.46 22.87
N ASP A 38 1.94 0.77 23.11
CA ASP A 38 2.67 0.81 24.38
C ASP A 38 3.53 2.10 24.55
N LEU A 39 3.83 2.83 23.47
CA LEU A 39 4.65 4.05 23.52
C LEU A 39 3.90 5.27 24.07
N ASN A 40 2.57 5.24 24.10
CA ASN A 40 1.72 6.36 24.52
C ASN A 40 2.03 7.69 23.77
N GLU A 41 2.43 7.58 22.50
CA GLU A 41 2.60 8.69 21.55
C GLU A 41 1.68 8.47 20.34
N ASP A 42 1.30 9.56 19.66
CA ASP A 42 0.59 9.45 18.39
C ASP A 42 1.48 8.81 17.32
N PHE A 43 0.87 7.95 16.50
CA PHE A 43 1.56 7.28 15.41
C PHE A 43 0.68 7.12 14.17
N TYR A 44 1.32 7.16 13.01
CA TYR A 44 0.79 6.65 11.76
C TYR A 44 1.22 5.19 11.64
N LEU A 45 0.27 4.26 11.53
CA LEU A 45 0.55 2.89 11.13
C LEU A 45 -0.48 2.46 10.11
N LYS A 46 -0.03 2.25 8.87
CA LYS A 46 -0.90 1.83 7.76
C LYS A 46 -0.24 0.73 6.93
N ILE A 47 -1.06 -0.11 6.31
CA ILE A 47 -0.63 -1.01 5.25
C ILE A 47 -1.04 -0.42 3.89
N TRP A 48 -0.10 -0.41 2.95
CA TRP A 48 -0.28 0.09 1.60
C TRP A 48 -0.27 -1.10 0.64
N ILE A 49 -1.35 -1.32 -0.11
CA ILE A 49 -1.43 -2.35 -1.14
C ILE A 49 -1.55 -1.67 -2.51
N ALA A 50 -0.54 -1.84 -3.35
CA ALA A 50 -0.49 -1.26 -4.68
C ALA A 50 -0.92 -2.28 -5.74
N GLU A 51 -1.90 -1.92 -6.56
CA GLU A 51 -2.39 -2.76 -7.67
C GLU A 51 -2.31 -2.00 -9.00
N PRO A 52 -1.72 -2.58 -10.05
CA PRO A 52 -1.17 -3.94 -10.15
C PRO A 52 0.27 -4.09 -9.63
N ARG A 53 0.90 -3.01 -9.13
CA ARG A 53 2.31 -2.97 -8.69
C ARG A 53 2.52 -3.56 -7.29
N PHE A 54 2.16 -4.83 -7.10
CA PHE A 54 2.17 -5.43 -5.76
C PHE A 54 3.55 -5.40 -5.08
N ASN A 55 4.64 -5.30 -5.84
CA ASN A 55 6.00 -5.10 -5.33
C ASN A 55 6.18 -3.81 -4.51
N GLU A 56 5.32 -2.80 -4.68
CA GLU A 56 5.32 -1.55 -3.91
C GLU A 56 4.49 -1.64 -2.61
N THR A 57 3.90 -2.81 -2.33
CA THR A 57 3.10 -3.07 -1.13
C THR A 57 4.00 -3.07 0.11
N GLN A 58 3.61 -2.34 1.16
CA GLN A 58 4.44 -2.14 2.34
C GLN A 58 3.61 -1.80 3.58
N VAL A 59 4.21 -1.98 4.76
CA VAL A 59 3.70 -1.43 6.03
C VAL A 59 4.50 -0.18 6.34
N VAL A 60 3.81 0.92 6.61
CA VAL A 60 4.44 2.21 6.87
C VAL A 60 4.08 2.68 8.27
N CYS A 61 5.11 3.03 9.02
CA CYS A 61 5.01 3.57 10.36
C CYS A 61 5.69 4.95 10.41
N ALA A 62 5.08 5.89 11.12
CA ALA A 62 5.70 7.16 11.46
C ALA A 62 5.23 7.65 12.83
N ILE A 63 6.10 8.40 13.49
CA ILE A 63 5.84 9.08 14.76
C ILE A 63 6.18 10.57 14.60
N ARG A 64 5.57 11.42 15.43
CA ARG A 64 5.86 12.87 15.50
C ARG A 64 5.70 13.55 14.13
N ASP A 65 6.62 14.44 13.77
CA ASP A 65 6.55 15.29 12.57
C ASP A 65 6.41 14.53 11.23
N ARG A 66 6.73 13.23 11.21
CA ARG A 66 6.56 12.40 10.00
C ARG A 66 5.11 11.96 9.77
N ILE A 67 4.23 12.06 10.77
CA ILE A 67 2.81 11.67 10.64
C ILE A 67 2.11 12.53 9.60
N ASP A 68 2.27 13.85 9.69
CA ASP A 68 1.61 14.79 8.78
C ASP A 68 2.08 14.62 7.34
N TYR A 69 3.36 14.30 7.15
CA TYR A 69 3.89 13.97 5.83
C TYR A 69 3.12 12.80 5.21
N TYR A 70 3.06 11.64 5.89
CA TYR A 70 2.43 10.44 5.33
C TYR A 70 0.90 10.55 5.20
N ASN A 71 0.25 11.43 5.95
CA ASN A 71 -1.18 11.71 5.78
C ASN A 71 -1.49 12.46 4.48
N ASN A 72 -0.52 13.18 3.89
CA ASN A 72 -0.77 14.15 2.81
C ASN A 72 -0.03 13.84 1.49
N ILE A 73 0.78 12.78 1.42
CA ILE A 73 1.62 12.50 0.24
C ILE A 73 0.88 11.92 -0.98
N PHE A 74 -0.37 11.46 -0.83
CA PHE A 74 -1.11 10.80 -1.91
C PHE A 74 -2.38 11.53 -2.29
N HIS A 75 -2.66 11.57 -3.60
CA HIS A 75 -3.91 12.09 -4.13
C HIS A 75 -5.03 11.05 -4.01
N LYS A 76 -6.10 11.39 -3.30
CA LYS A 76 -7.31 10.55 -3.20
C LYS A 76 -7.93 10.36 -4.57
N THR A 77 -8.48 9.17 -4.81
CA THR A 77 -9.29 8.93 -6.01
C THR A 77 -10.59 9.73 -5.94
N GLU A 78 -11.03 10.31 -7.07
CA GLU A 78 -12.30 11.05 -7.15
C GLU A 78 -13.52 10.20 -6.76
N LYS A 79 -13.51 8.91 -7.15
CA LYS A 79 -14.52 7.92 -6.77
C LYS A 79 -13.88 6.87 -5.88
N LYS A 80 -14.52 6.57 -4.74
CA LYS A 80 -14.05 5.53 -3.83
C LYS A 80 -14.00 4.17 -4.54
N ILE A 81 -12.83 3.57 -4.59
CA ILE A 81 -12.62 2.21 -5.07
C ILE A 81 -12.49 1.32 -3.85
N ASN A 82 -13.36 0.33 -3.72
CA ASN A 82 -13.30 -0.60 -2.61
C ASN A 82 -12.30 -1.71 -2.93
N ILE A 83 -11.48 -2.06 -1.94
CA ILE A 83 -10.72 -3.29 -1.99
C ILE A 83 -11.70 -4.48 -1.95
N ILE A 84 -11.47 -5.46 -2.81
CA ILE A 84 -12.28 -6.69 -2.85
C ILE A 84 -11.54 -7.74 -2.02
N SER A 85 -11.87 -7.84 -0.73
CA SER A 85 -11.17 -8.75 0.21
C SER A 85 -11.22 -10.22 -0.21
N GLY A 86 -12.25 -10.63 -0.96
CA GLY A 86 -12.37 -11.97 -1.55
C GLY A 86 -11.21 -12.35 -2.48
N ASN A 87 -10.51 -11.37 -3.08
CA ASN A 87 -9.35 -11.61 -3.95
C ASN A 87 -8.12 -12.11 -3.18
N TYR A 88 -8.13 -12.04 -1.84
CA TYR A 88 -7.02 -12.44 -0.98
C TYR A 88 -7.21 -13.80 -0.31
N GLY A 89 -8.25 -14.55 -0.71
CA GLY A 89 -8.47 -15.94 -0.28
C GLY A 89 -8.48 -16.10 1.24
N LYS A 90 -7.53 -16.88 1.78
CA LYS A 90 -7.44 -17.14 3.23
C LYS A 90 -7.23 -15.88 4.08
N LEU A 91 -6.72 -14.78 3.49
CA LEU A 91 -6.48 -13.52 4.21
C LEU A 91 -7.71 -12.61 4.24
N LYS A 92 -8.82 -12.97 3.57
CA LYS A 92 -10.03 -12.15 3.50
C LYS A 92 -10.42 -11.56 4.86
N ASN A 93 -10.53 -12.42 5.88
CA ASN A 93 -10.96 -12.00 7.21
C ASN A 93 -9.98 -11.01 7.88
N ARG A 94 -8.68 -11.11 7.60
CA ARG A 94 -7.69 -10.13 8.08
C ARG A 94 -7.84 -8.81 7.33
N ILE A 95 -8.02 -8.85 6.01
CA ILE A 95 -8.22 -7.66 5.17
C ILE A 95 -9.49 -6.90 5.58
N ASP A 96 -10.56 -7.61 5.94
CA ASP A 96 -11.82 -7.00 6.38
C ASP A 96 -11.71 -6.25 7.72
N GLN A 97 -10.63 -6.44 8.49
CA GLN A 97 -10.40 -5.71 9.76
C GLN A 97 -9.93 -4.27 9.54
N PHE A 98 -9.46 -3.94 8.35
CA PHE A 98 -8.92 -2.62 8.03
C PHE A 98 -10.00 -1.74 7.42
N LYS A 99 -9.94 -0.45 7.75
CA LYS A 99 -10.66 0.61 7.03
C LYS A 99 -9.80 1.03 5.84
N TRP A 100 -10.32 0.82 4.63
CA TRP A 100 -9.59 1.08 3.40
C TRP A 100 -10.00 2.40 2.75
N GLU A 101 -9.01 3.16 2.33
CA GLU A 101 -9.13 4.30 1.44
C GLU A 101 -8.34 4.05 0.14
N SER A 102 -8.82 4.61 -0.97
CA SER A 102 -8.21 4.47 -2.29
C SER A 102 -7.56 5.76 -2.75
N TYR A 103 -6.32 5.64 -3.23
CA TYR A 103 -5.50 6.71 -3.75
C TYR A 103 -4.99 6.34 -5.14
N PHE A 104 -4.58 7.35 -5.92
CA PHE A 104 -3.87 7.08 -7.16
C PHE A 104 -2.42 6.74 -6.86
N ASP A 105 -1.95 5.70 -7.55
CA ASP A 105 -0.56 5.29 -7.55
C ASP A 105 0.15 5.93 -8.74
N TYR A 106 1.19 6.73 -8.50
CA TYR A 106 1.90 7.51 -9.51
C TYR A 106 3.39 7.18 -9.52
N ASP A 107 4.00 7.22 -10.70
CA ASP A 107 5.42 7.55 -10.79
C ASP A 107 5.57 9.06 -10.84
N ILE A 108 6.52 9.57 -10.07
CA ILE A 108 6.96 10.95 -10.12
C ILE A 108 8.29 10.97 -10.88
N TYR A 109 8.39 11.79 -11.91
CA TYR A 109 9.62 11.99 -12.66
C TYR A 109 9.76 13.47 -12.99
N GLU A 110 10.98 13.96 -12.97
CA GLU A 110 11.29 15.33 -13.36
C GLU A 110 11.35 15.40 -14.89
N ASN A 111 10.72 16.44 -15.46
CA ASN A 111 10.88 16.74 -16.86
C ASN A 111 12.28 17.33 -17.09
N GLU A 112 13.12 16.66 -17.86
CA GLU A 112 14.48 17.13 -18.14
C GLU A 112 14.51 18.50 -18.86
N GLU A 113 13.45 18.85 -19.61
CA GLU A 113 13.37 20.12 -20.34
C GLU A 113 12.80 21.25 -19.49
N THR A 114 11.77 20.97 -18.67
CA THR A 114 11.05 22.02 -17.92
C THR A 114 11.41 22.09 -16.44
N GLN A 115 12.14 21.09 -15.90
CA GLN A 115 12.41 20.89 -14.47
C GLN A 115 11.14 20.76 -13.60
N GLU A 116 9.99 20.52 -14.23
CA GLU A 116 8.72 20.31 -13.54
C GLU A 116 8.54 18.83 -13.16
N LEU A 117 7.86 18.57 -12.04
CA LEU A 117 7.46 17.22 -11.68
C LEU A 117 6.25 16.78 -12.48
N ASN A 118 6.39 15.66 -13.20
CA ASN A 118 5.31 15.01 -13.90
C ASN A 118 4.84 13.75 -13.16
N TYR A 119 3.54 13.47 -13.29
CA TYR A 119 2.88 12.35 -12.62
C TYR A 119 2.32 11.38 -13.64
N LYS A 120 2.80 10.13 -13.64
CA LYS A 120 2.26 9.07 -14.49
C LYS A 120 1.50 8.06 -13.65
N LYS A 121 0.19 7.99 -13.83
CA LYS A 121 -0.65 7.03 -13.11
C LYS A 121 -0.25 5.60 -13.48
N ARG A 122 0.04 4.78 -12.48
CA ARG A 122 0.41 3.37 -12.61
C ARG A 122 -0.64 2.42 -12.07
N GLY A 123 -1.50 2.88 -11.17
CA GLY A 123 -2.49 2.01 -10.56
C GLY A 123 -3.35 2.68 -9.50
N ILE A 124 -3.80 1.85 -8.55
CA ILE A 124 -4.51 2.26 -7.35
C ILE A 124 -3.68 1.80 -6.14
N LEU A 125 -3.58 2.69 -5.16
CA LEU A 125 -3.00 2.43 -3.86
C LEU A 125 -4.12 2.33 -2.82
N PHE A 126 -4.27 1.16 -2.21
CA PHE A 126 -5.18 0.97 -1.09
C PHE A 126 -4.41 1.16 0.21
N ILE A 127 -4.82 2.15 1.00
CA ILE A 127 -4.21 2.45 2.29
C ILE A 127 -5.18 2.03 3.39
N GLY A 128 -4.74 1.12 4.24
CA GLY A 128 -5.55 0.54 5.31
C GLY A 128 -4.97 0.79 6.68
N ASP A 129 -5.83 1.14 7.62
CA ASP A 129 -5.53 1.14 9.06
C ASP A 129 -6.64 0.43 9.84
N LYS A 130 -6.31 -0.04 11.05
CA LYS A 130 -7.29 -0.64 11.98
C LYS A 130 -7.85 0.39 12.97
N ASN A 131 -7.38 1.64 12.91
CA ASN A 131 -7.67 2.64 13.92
C ASN A 131 -9.17 2.97 13.97
N LYS A 132 -9.74 2.72 15.15
CA LYS A 132 -11.03 3.24 15.61
C LYS A 132 -10.79 4.57 16.27
#